data_AF-A0A6G5R2J3-F1
#
_entry.id   AF-A0A6G5R2J3-F1
#
_cell.length_a   1.000
_cell.length_b   1.000
_cell.length_c   1.000
_cell.angle_alpha   90.00
_cell.angle_beta   90.00
_cell.angle_gamma   90.00
#
_symmetry.space_group_name_H-M   'P 1'
#
loop_
_entity.id
_entity.type
_entity.pdbx_description
1 polymer ?
#
loop_
_entity_poly.entity_id
_entity_poly.type
_entity_poly.pdbx_seq_one_letter_code
_entity_poly.pdbx_strand_id
1 'polypeptide(L)' 'MRNSRHKKTLLKIMLEQGRVTAGQKNLGISNANQYLGDLKREGVIKDIQANGERFKWWYIVDFDKAKKRTGA' A
#
# COMPACT_ATOMS: atom_id res chain seq x y z
N MET A 1 -5.67 -12.93 10.73
CA MET A 1 -5.36 -13.47 9.37
C MET A 1 -5.69 -12.51 8.22
N ARG A 2 -6.89 -11.92 8.13
CA ARG A 2 -7.31 -11.04 7.01
C ARG A 2 -6.45 -9.78 6.80
N ASN A 3 -6.06 -9.12 7.89
CA ASN A 3 -5.25 -7.89 7.84
C ASN A 3 -3.86 -8.11 7.19
N SER A 4 -3.25 -9.28 7.42
CA SER A 4 -1.97 -9.64 6.78
C SER A 4 -2.14 -9.85 5.27
N ARG A 5 -3.26 -10.45 4.83
CA ARG A 5 -3.56 -10.66 3.41
C ARG A 5 -3.76 -9.33 2.66
N HIS A 6 -4.55 -8.40 3.21
CA HIS A 6 -4.78 -7.10 2.55
C HIS A 6 -3.50 -6.26 2.46
N LYS A 7 -2.68 -6.21 3.54
CA LYS A 7 -1.36 -5.56 3.50
C LYS A 7 -0.46 -6.18 2.42
N LYS A 8 -0.42 -7.52 2.34
CA LYS A 8 0.35 -8.24 1.32
C LYS A 8 -0.12 -7.92 -0.09
N THR A 9 -1.43 -7.88 -0.34
CA THR A 9 -1.98 -7.50 -1.65
C THR A 9 -1.62 -6.08 -2.04
N LEU A 10 -1.71 -5.11 -1.12
CA LEU A 10 -1.30 -3.72 -1.38
C LEU A 10 0.17 -3.63 -1.76
N LEU A 11 1.05 -4.34 -1.05
CA LEU A 11 2.48 -4.37 -1.37
C LEU A 11 2.75 -5.01 -2.73
N LYS A 12 2.08 -6.11 -3.09
CA LYS A 12 2.20 -6.72 -4.43
C LYS A 12 1.81 -5.75 -5.54
N ILE A 13 0.67 -5.08 -5.39
CA ILE A 13 0.20 -4.07 -6.34
C ILE A 13 1.22 -2.93 -6.47
N MET A 14 1.78 -2.44 -5.35
CA MET A 14 2.82 -1.40 -5.39
C MET A 14 4.13 -1.88 -6.02
N LEU A 15 4.51 -3.16 -5.84
CA LEU A 15 5.69 -3.73 -6.50
C LEU A 15 5.50 -3.82 -8.02
N GLU A 16 4.27 -4.10 -8.48
CA GLU A 16 3.93 -4.20 -9.90
C GLU A 16 3.73 -2.82 -10.56
N GLN A 17 3.05 -1.88 -9.87
CA GLN A 17 2.59 -0.60 -10.43
C GLN A 17 3.39 0.61 -9.93
N GLY A 18 4.32 0.42 -9.01
CA GLY A 18 5.10 1.47 -8.34
C GLY A 18 4.36 2.21 -7.22
N ARG A 19 3.09 2.54 -7.42
CA ARG A 19 2.24 3.26 -6.45
C ARG A 19 0.77 2.85 -6.53
N VAL A 20 0.02 3.15 -5.48
CA VAL A 20 -1.41 2.87 -5.39
C VAL A 20 -2.15 4.00 -4.69
N THR A 21 -3.43 4.16 -4.96
CA THR A 21 -4.30 5.07 -4.23
C THR A 21 -5.51 4.34 -3.65
N ALA A 22 -5.96 4.73 -2.46
CA ALA A 22 -7.10 4.08 -1.80
C ALA A 22 -8.43 4.23 -2.57
N GLY A 23 -8.53 5.24 -3.45
CA GLY A 23 -9.68 5.44 -4.34
C GLY A 23 -9.70 4.53 -5.57
N GLN A 24 -8.67 3.70 -5.78
CA GLN A 24 -8.55 2.84 -6.96
C GLN A 24 -9.60 1.72 -6.89
N LYS A 25 -10.59 1.76 -7.80
CA LYS A 25 -11.74 0.85 -7.86
C LYS A 25 -11.38 -0.65 -7.83
N ASN A 26 -10.17 -1.01 -8.26
CA ASN A 26 -9.76 -2.40 -8.45
C ASN A 26 -8.91 -2.97 -7.30
N LEU A 27 -8.84 -2.31 -6.15
CA LEU A 27 -8.07 -2.85 -5.02
C LEU A 27 -8.70 -4.10 -4.40
N GLY A 28 -10.02 -4.27 -4.50
CA GLY A 28 -10.73 -5.40 -3.87
C GLY A 28 -10.58 -5.45 -2.34
N ILE A 29 -10.19 -4.34 -1.71
CA ILE A 29 -9.86 -4.24 -0.28
C ILE A 29 -10.78 -3.21 0.36
N SER A 30 -11.66 -3.66 1.25
CA SER A 30 -12.36 -2.78 2.18
C SER A 30 -11.38 -2.18 3.19
N ASN A 31 -11.60 -0.96 3.64
CA ASN A 31 -10.74 -0.26 4.62
C ASN A 31 -9.26 -0.15 4.20
N ALA A 32 -8.97 0.00 2.90
CA ALA A 32 -7.60 0.12 2.38
C ALA A 32 -6.75 1.18 3.12
N ASN A 33 -7.34 2.34 3.48
CA ASN A 33 -6.67 3.39 4.24
C ASN A 33 -6.10 2.93 5.60
N GLN A 34 -6.80 2.03 6.31
CA GLN A 34 -6.32 1.50 7.59
C GLN A 34 -5.04 0.69 7.38
N TYR A 35 -5.04 -0.19 6.36
CA TYR A 35 -3.88 -1.03 6.05
C TYR A 35 -2.68 -0.23 5.51
N LEU A 36 -2.94 0.80 4.71
CA LEU A 36 -1.92 1.73 4.25
C LEU A 36 -1.32 2.51 5.44
N GLY A 37 -2.15 2.98 6.37
CA GLY A 37 -1.69 3.64 7.60
C GLY A 37 -0.81 2.74 8.46
N ASP A 38 -1.17 1.47 8.61
CA ASP A 38 -0.34 0.50 9.32
C ASP A 38 1.01 0.27 8.62
N LEU A 39 1.03 0.05 7.30
CA LEU A 39 2.27 -0.14 6.54
C LEU A 39 3.19 1.09 6.62
N LYS A 40 2.61 2.29 6.70
CA LYS A 40 3.35 3.53 6.93
C LYS A 40 3.95 3.57 8.34
N ARG A 41 3.19 3.23 9.39
CA ARG A 41 3.72 3.16 10.77
C ARG A 41 4.85 2.15 10.90
N GLU A 42 4.80 1.09 10.11
CA GLU A 42 5.84 0.07 10.04
C GLU A 42 7.05 0.49 9.17
N GLY A 43 7.00 1.65 8.51
CA GLY A 43 8.09 2.20 7.70
C GLY A 43 8.28 1.54 6.32
N VAL A 44 7.31 0.75 5.85
CA VAL A 44 7.43 0.04 4.55
C VAL A 44 7.09 0.96 3.38
N ILE A 45 6.12 1.87 3.59
CA ILE A 45 5.57 2.74 2.55
C ILE A 45 5.52 4.20 3.02
N LYS A 46 5.41 5.12 2.07
CA LYS A 46 5.08 6.53 2.32
C LYS A 46 3.89 6.96 1.46
N ASP A 47 3.22 8.03 1.90
CA ASP A 47 2.22 8.74 1.11
C ASP A 47 2.78 10.03 0.51
N ILE A 48 2.24 10.41 -0.65
CA ILE A 48 2.36 11.74 -1.24
C ILE A 48 0.96 12.24 -1.59
N GLN A 49 0.64 13.45 -1.13
CA GLN A 49 -0.56 14.16 -1.55
C GLN A 49 -0.21 14.90 -2.84
N ALA A 50 -0.79 14.51 -3.97
CA ALA A 50 -0.69 15.31 -5.19
C ALA A 50 -1.65 16.50 -5.08
N ASN A 51 -1.17 17.69 -5.47
CA ASN A 51 -1.98 18.90 -5.41
C ASN A 51 -3.25 18.75 -6.25
N GLY A 52 -4.40 18.98 -5.63
CA GLY A 52 -5.71 18.87 -6.27
C GLY A 52 -6.33 17.47 -6.31
N GLU A 53 -5.62 16.42 -5.89
CA GLU A 53 -6.18 15.08 -5.86
C GLU A 53 -6.92 14.80 -4.54
N ARG A 54 -8.07 14.13 -4.65
CA ARG A 54 -8.89 13.72 -3.49
C ARG A 54 -8.20 12.66 -2.62
N PHE A 55 -7.36 11.82 -3.22
CA PHE A 55 -6.74 10.68 -2.54
C PHE A 55 -5.22 10.76 -2.61
N LYS A 56 -4.57 10.28 -1.54
CA LYS A 56 -3.12 10.14 -1.49
C LYS A 56 -2.64 9.03 -2.40
N TRP A 57 -1.47 9.21 -2.99
CA TRP A 57 -0.68 8.12 -3.56
C TRP A 57 0.22 7.51 -2.50
N TRP A 58 0.38 6.21 -2.56
CA TRP A 58 1.18 5.42 -1.62
C TRP A 58 2.19 4.60 -2.41
N TYR A 59 3.44 4.57 -1.95
CA TYR A 59 4.54 3.89 -2.63
C TYR A 59 5.51 3.26 -1.64
N ILE A 60 6.20 2.21 -2.08
CA ILE A 60 7.19 1.50 -1.26
C ILE A 60 8.45 2.34 -1.11
N VAL A 61 8.97 2.40 0.12
CA VAL A 61 10.28 3.03 0.42
C VAL A 61 11.30 2.04 0.97
N ASP A 62 10.85 0.87 1.42
CA ASP A 62 11.69 -0.23 1.85
C ASP A 62 11.30 -1.50 1.07
N PHE A 63 11.99 -1.72 -0.05
CA PHE A 63 11.71 -2.83 -0.96
C PHE A 63 12.06 -4.19 -0.36
N ASP A 64 13.12 -4.28 0.45
CA ASP A 64 13.53 -5.54 1.08
C ASP A 64 12.49 -6.00 2.11
N LYS A 65 11.99 -5.07 2.93
CA LYS A 65 10.92 -5.34 3.90
C LYS A 65 9.60 -5.66 3.21
N ALA A 66 9.31 -5.02 2.08
CA ALA A 66 8.14 -5.36 1.26
C ALA A 66 8.24 -6.79 0.71
N LYS A 67 9.37 -7.15 0.09
CA LYS A 67 9.64 -8.49 -0.49
C LYS A 67 9.53 -9.62 0.53
N LYS A 68 10.17 -9.46 1.70
CA LYS A 68 10.08 -10.41 2.83
C LYS A 68 8.63 -10.71 3.24
N ARG A 69 7.73 -9.71 3.14
CA ARG A 69 6.31 -9.88 3.47
C ARG A 69 5.47 -10.46 2.36
N THR A 70 5.84 -10.19 1.11
CA THR A 70 5.16 -10.78 -0.03
C THR A 70 5.63 -12.21 -0.30
N GLY A 71 6.76 -12.63 0.28
CA GLY A 71 7.41 -13.91 -0.03
C GLY A 71 7.91 -13.93 -1.48
N ALA A 72 8.31 -12.76 -1.98
CA ALA A 72 8.85 -12.55 -3.32
C ALA A 72 10.34 -12.19 -3.22
#